data_AF-Q3B4S9-F1
#
_entry.id   AF-Q3B4S9-F1
#
_cell.length_a   1.000
_cell.length_b   1.000
_cell.length_c   1.000
_cell.angle_alpha   90.00
_cell.angle_beta   90.00
_cell.angle_gamma   90.00
#
_symmetry.space_group_name_H-M   'P 1'
#
loop_
_entity.id
_entity.type
_entity.pdbx_description
1 polymer ?
#
loop_
_entity_poly.entity_id
_entity_poly.type
_entity_poly.pdbx_seq_one_letter_code
_entity_poly.pdbx_strand_id
1 'polypeptide(L)'
;MACIDDTLAWAEIPVPETIRRMEQHQQEAVALWTRSVVDAKTEGFDELYQAISMIVKYIPHFVVIPLMVEHIRPKIAAGVCLKMGVEQATGYANDLPPEYFTEVSRHIDPPILAEILGRMKKHHAEKFIISELRHHLARMLQIAEHLDDRMLETVARHVTLPEHQDDLLKHPHTSLFSRIRTMQK
;
A
#
# COMPACT_ATOMS: atom_id res chain seq x y z
N MET A 1 -16.46 -18.94 12.35
CA MET A 1 -17.07 -19.14 11.02
C MET A 1 -16.87 -17.83 10.27
N ALA A 2 -16.20 -17.84 9.12
CA ALA A 2 -15.85 -16.62 8.40
C ALA A 2 -17.08 -16.05 7.69
N CYS A 3 -17.32 -14.74 7.79
CA CYS A 3 -18.40 -14.07 7.06
C CYS A 3 -18.04 -13.97 5.58
N ILE A 4 -19.02 -13.84 4.68
CA ILE A 4 -18.75 -13.55 3.27
C ILE A 4 -17.99 -12.23 3.09
N ASP A 5 -18.22 -11.26 3.97
CA ASP A 5 -17.47 -10.00 4.00
C ASP A 5 -15.97 -10.26 4.27
N ASP A 6 -15.62 -11.20 5.17
CA ASP A 6 -14.23 -11.58 5.44
C ASP A 6 -13.61 -12.31 4.24
N THR A 7 -14.40 -13.13 3.56
CA THR A 7 -13.94 -13.98 2.44
C THR A 7 -13.65 -13.16 1.18
N LEU A 8 -14.39 -12.07 0.97
CA LEU A 8 -14.26 -11.16 -0.17
C LEU A 8 -13.63 -9.81 0.19
N ALA A 9 -13.07 -9.67 1.40
CA ALA A 9 -12.44 -8.43 1.86
C ALA A 9 -11.34 -7.92 0.91
N TRP A 10 -10.64 -8.84 0.22
CA TRP A 10 -9.61 -8.54 -0.78
C TRP A 10 -10.11 -7.74 -2.00
N ALA A 11 -11.42 -7.74 -2.26
CA ALA A 11 -12.00 -6.99 -3.36
C ALA A 11 -12.14 -5.50 -3.04
N GLU A 12 -12.09 -5.10 -1.75
CA GLU A 12 -12.35 -3.74 -1.26
C GLU A 12 -13.67 -3.13 -1.79
N ILE A 13 -14.59 -3.98 -2.24
CA ILE A 13 -15.91 -3.63 -2.78
C ILE A 13 -16.94 -4.25 -1.82
N PRO A 14 -17.93 -3.47 -1.35
CA PRO A 14 -18.94 -3.98 -0.45
C PRO A 14 -19.74 -5.10 -1.13
N VAL A 15 -19.95 -6.20 -0.40
CA VAL A 15 -20.78 -7.31 -0.87
C VAL A 15 -22.21 -6.81 -1.09
N PRO A 16 -22.79 -6.99 -2.29
CA PRO A 16 -24.17 -6.58 -2.56
C PRO A 16 -25.17 -7.18 -1.56
N GLU A 17 -26.14 -6.37 -1.13
CA GLU A 17 -27.21 -6.77 -0.20
C GLU A 17 -27.95 -8.04 -0.65
N THR A 18 -28.11 -8.24 -1.96
CA THR A 18 -28.72 -9.46 -2.51
C THR A 18 -27.96 -10.72 -2.12
N ILE A 19 -26.62 -10.67 -2.09
CA ILE A 19 -25.78 -11.81 -1.71
C ILE A 19 -25.81 -11.97 -0.18
N ARG A 20 -25.82 -10.88 0.60
CA ARG A 20 -25.94 -10.94 2.07
C ARG A 20 -27.23 -11.60 2.57
N ARG A 21 -28.31 -11.51 1.79
CA ARG A 21 -29.60 -12.13 2.10
C ARG A 21 -29.69 -13.60 1.73
N MET A 22 -28.70 -14.14 1.02
CA MET A 22 -28.66 -15.56 0.67
C MET A 22 -28.36 -16.43 1.89
N GLU A 23 -28.71 -17.72 1.82
CA GLU A 23 -28.31 -18.67 2.85
C GLU A 23 -26.78 -18.87 2.87
N GLN A 24 -26.22 -19.23 4.02
CA GLN A 24 -24.77 -19.32 4.20
C GLN A 24 -24.08 -20.22 3.14
N HIS A 25 -24.67 -21.38 2.83
CA HIS A 25 -24.11 -22.29 1.83
C HIS A 25 -24.07 -21.68 0.41
N GLN A 26 -25.02 -20.80 0.08
CA GLN A 26 -25.07 -20.09 -1.19
C GLN A 26 -24.03 -18.96 -1.23
N GLN A 27 -23.87 -18.25 -0.11
CA GLN A 27 -22.82 -17.25 0.05
C GLN A 27 -21.43 -17.87 -0.16
N GLU A 28 -21.16 -19.02 0.48
CA GLU A 28 -19.91 -19.77 0.31
C GLU A 28 -19.71 -20.21 -1.15
N ALA A 29 -20.75 -20.72 -1.81
CA ALA A 29 -20.68 -21.11 -3.22
C ALA A 29 -20.37 -19.92 -4.15
N VAL A 30 -21.00 -18.75 -3.92
CA VAL A 30 -20.74 -17.53 -4.68
C VAL A 30 -19.32 -17.01 -4.43
N ALA A 31 -18.85 -17.04 -3.19
CA ALA A 31 -17.49 -16.62 -2.84
C ALA A 31 -16.43 -17.52 -3.51
N LEU A 32 -16.65 -18.84 -3.48
CA LEU A 32 -15.78 -19.81 -4.16
C LEU A 32 -15.77 -19.60 -5.68
N TRP A 33 -16.94 -19.48 -6.31
CA TRP A 33 -17.05 -19.23 -7.74
C TRP A 33 -16.37 -17.91 -8.14
N THR A 34 -16.59 -16.85 -7.36
CA THR A 34 -15.97 -15.54 -7.60
C THR A 34 -14.45 -15.63 -7.54
N ARG A 35 -13.90 -16.32 -6.52
CA ARG A 35 -12.46 -16.57 -6.42
C ARG A 35 -11.95 -17.33 -7.65
N SER A 36 -12.61 -18.42 -8.05
CA SER A 36 -12.22 -19.17 -9.24
C SER A 36 -12.27 -18.34 -10.53
N VAL A 37 -13.25 -17.45 -10.69
CA VAL A 37 -13.32 -16.53 -11.84
C VAL A 37 -12.17 -15.54 -11.83
N VAL A 38 -11.85 -14.96 -10.67
CA VAL A 38 -10.72 -14.03 -10.54
C VAL A 38 -9.41 -14.75 -10.82
N ASP A 39 -9.17 -15.89 -10.18
CA ASP A 39 -7.97 -16.70 -10.37
C ASP A 39 -7.77 -17.05 -11.84
N ALA A 40 -8.83 -17.52 -12.52
CA ALA A 40 -8.78 -17.84 -13.96
C ALA A 40 -8.55 -16.61 -14.86
N LYS A 41 -8.96 -15.40 -14.43
CA LYS A 41 -8.75 -14.17 -15.19
C LYS A 41 -7.43 -13.48 -14.89
N THR A 42 -6.81 -13.78 -13.75
CA THR A 42 -5.50 -13.24 -13.35
C THR A 42 -4.38 -14.26 -13.42
N GLU A 43 -4.65 -15.48 -13.90
CA GLU A 43 -3.64 -16.49 -14.20
C GLU A 43 -2.54 -15.89 -15.10
N GLY A 44 -1.28 -16.11 -14.74
CA GLY A 44 -0.13 -15.59 -15.49
C GLY A 44 0.30 -14.17 -15.11
N PHE A 45 -0.46 -13.43 -14.29
CA PHE A 45 -0.07 -12.07 -13.91
C PHE A 45 1.17 -12.05 -13.02
N ASP A 46 1.32 -13.03 -12.13
CA ASP A 46 2.47 -13.12 -11.26
C ASP A 46 3.76 -13.36 -12.06
N GLU A 47 3.72 -14.29 -13.01
CA GLU A 47 4.79 -14.58 -13.96
C GLU A 47 5.07 -13.38 -14.87
N LEU A 48 4.05 -12.65 -15.29
CA LEU A 48 4.20 -11.42 -16.06
C LEU A 48 4.93 -10.35 -15.25
N TYR A 49 4.55 -10.13 -13.99
CA TYR A 49 5.23 -9.16 -13.12
C TYR A 49 6.68 -9.55 -12.88
N GLN A 50 6.94 -10.85 -12.73
CA GLN A 50 8.29 -11.40 -12.60
C GLN A 50 9.11 -11.18 -13.88
N ALA A 51 8.54 -11.43 -15.06
CA ALA A 51 9.21 -11.19 -16.32
C ALA A 51 9.54 -9.72 -16.53
N ILE A 52 8.60 -8.82 -16.25
CA ILE A 52 8.83 -7.36 -16.33
C ILE A 52 9.94 -6.96 -15.35
N SER A 53 9.89 -7.42 -14.10
CA SER A 53 10.90 -7.08 -13.07
C SER A 53 12.31 -7.52 -13.46
N MET A 54 12.44 -8.60 -14.24
CA MET A 54 13.71 -9.05 -14.80
C MET A 54 14.14 -8.19 -16.00
N ILE A 55 13.23 -7.86 -16.91
CA ILE A 55 13.54 -7.10 -18.13
C ILE A 55 13.97 -5.67 -17.80
N VAL A 56 13.25 -5.00 -16.88
CA VAL A 56 13.52 -3.59 -16.53
C VAL A 56 14.90 -3.39 -15.90
N LYS A 57 15.56 -4.45 -15.38
CA LYS A 57 16.95 -4.37 -14.90
C LYS A 57 17.95 -3.96 -15.98
N TYR A 58 17.62 -4.21 -17.25
CA TYR A 58 18.50 -3.95 -18.39
C TYR A 58 18.15 -2.67 -19.14
N ILE A 59 17.06 -1.99 -18.77
CA ILE A 59 16.61 -0.77 -19.42
C ILE A 59 16.98 0.44 -18.54
N PRO A 60 17.62 1.49 -19.08
CA PRO A 60 17.94 2.68 -18.30
C PRO A 60 16.70 3.36 -17.70
N HIS A 61 16.81 3.87 -16.47
CA HIS A 61 15.68 4.48 -15.74
C HIS A 61 14.99 5.61 -16.52
N PHE A 62 15.75 6.47 -17.21
CA PHE A 62 15.18 7.59 -17.97
C PHE A 62 14.27 7.13 -19.13
N VAL A 63 14.37 5.87 -19.56
CA VAL A 63 13.47 5.26 -20.56
C VAL A 63 12.29 4.58 -19.86
N VAL A 64 12.54 3.85 -18.77
CA VAL A 64 11.52 3.09 -18.05
C VAL A 64 10.49 4.01 -17.39
N ILE A 65 10.94 5.10 -16.75
CA ILE A 65 10.06 5.98 -15.97
C ILE A 65 8.93 6.59 -16.83
N PRO A 66 9.20 7.22 -18.00
CA PRO A 66 8.12 7.72 -18.86
C PRO A 66 7.18 6.60 -19.33
N LEU A 67 7.71 5.46 -19.75
CA LEU A 67 6.89 4.32 -20.19
C LEU A 67 5.99 3.80 -19.07
N MET A 68 6.51 3.74 -17.84
CA MET A 68 5.71 3.34 -16.68
C MET A 68 4.56 4.33 -16.45
N VAL A 69 4.86 5.62 -16.41
CA VAL A 69 3.87 6.67 -16.11
C VAL A 69 2.80 6.77 -17.21
N GLU A 70 3.18 6.61 -18.47
CA GLU A 70 2.28 6.78 -19.62
C GLU A 70 1.46 5.52 -19.96
N HIS A 71 2.00 4.33 -19.70
CA HIS A 71 1.43 3.08 -20.23
C HIS A 71 1.15 2.01 -19.20
N ILE A 72 1.69 2.11 -17.99
CA ILE A 72 1.53 1.09 -16.96
C ILE A 72 0.56 1.60 -15.89
N ARG A 73 -0.47 0.80 -15.59
CA ARG A 73 -1.40 1.14 -14.52
C ARG A 73 -0.70 1.02 -13.16
N PRO A 74 -1.02 1.88 -12.18
CA PRO A 74 -0.36 1.87 -10.87
C PRO A 74 -0.36 0.50 -10.16
N LYS A 75 -1.46 -0.25 -10.23
CA LYS A 75 -1.57 -1.61 -9.66
C LYS A 75 -0.58 -2.61 -10.29
N ILE A 76 -0.33 -2.50 -11.59
CA ILE A 76 0.64 -3.34 -12.30
C ILE A 76 2.06 -2.95 -11.88
N ALA A 77 2.35 -1.66 -11.83
CA ALA A 77 3.65 -1.16 -11.36
C ALA A 77 3.94 -1.60 -9.93
N ALA A 78 2.95 -1.58 -9.03
CA ALA A 78 3.08 -2.12 -7.67
C ALA A 78 3.41 -3.61 -7.67
N GLY A 79 2.71 -4.41 -8.48
CA GLY A 79 3.02 -5.85 -8.65
C GLY A 79 4.46 -6.09 -9.10
N VAL A 80 4.95 -5.31 -10.06
CA VAL A 80 6.34 -5.39 -10.53
C VAL A 80 7.32 -4.93 -9.44
N CYS A 81 7.00 -3.87 -8.69
CA CYS A 81 7.80 -3.39 -7.54
C CYS A 81 7.99 -4.49 -6.47
N LEU A 82 6.95 -5.28 -6.19
CA LEU A 82 7.04 -6.40 -5.26
C LEU A 82 8.01 -7.49 -5.76
N LYS A 83 8.06 -7.73 -7.07
CA LYS A 83 8.94 -8.75 -7.67
C LYS A 83 10.41 -8.33 -7.81
N MET A 84 10.69 -7.04 -7.95
CA MET A 84 12.07 -6.55 -8.09
C MET A 84 12.83 -6.43 -6.76
N GLY A 85 12.10 -6.43 -5.63
CA GLY A 85 12.68 -6.23 -4.30
C GLY A 85 12.91 -4.76 -3.93
N VAL A 86 13.07 -4.51 -2.63
CA VAL A 86 13.04 -3.16 -2.05
C VAL A 86 14.12 -2.24 -2.60
N GLU A 87 15.34 -2.74 -2.79
CA GLU A 87 16.46 -1.93 -3.29
C GLU A 87 16.19 -1.37 -4.69
N GLN A 88 15.75 -2.24 -5.61
CA GLN A 88 15.45 -1.81 -6.97
C GLN A 88 14.18 -0.95 -7.03
N ALA A 89 13.15 -1.32 -6.27
CA ALA A 89 11.91 -0.53 -6.17
C ALA A 89 12.18 0.89 -5.65
N THR A 90 13.11 1.03 -4.70
CA THR A 90 13.56 2.33 -4.19
C THR A 90 14.21 3.18 -5.28
N GLY A 91 15.01 2.56 -6.16
CA GLY A 91 15.60 3.24 -7.31
C GLY A 91 14.54 3.92 -8.18
N TYR A 92 13.52 3.17 -8.57
CA TYR A 92 12.40 3.71 -9.34
C TYR A 92 11.56 4.73 -8.54
N ALA A 93 11.25 4.44 -7.27
CA ALA A 93 10.42 5.32 -6.44
C ALA A 93 11.01 6.73 -6.29
N ASN A 94 12.33 6.88 -6.27
CA ASN A 94 12.99 8.19 -6.21
C ASN A 94 12.82 9.02 -7.50
N ASP A 95 12.63 8.37 -8.64
CA ASP A 95 12.58 9.00 -9.96
C ASP A 95 11.14 9.15 -10.49
N LEU A 96 10.16 8.49 -9.86
CA LEU A 96 8.75 8.58 -10.24
C LEU A 96 8.14 9.94 -9.89
N PRO A 97 7.21 10.46 -10.72
CA PRO A 97 6.39 11.62 -10.37
C PRO A 97 5.60 11.38 -9.07
N PRO A 98 5.49 12.36 -8.18
CA PRO A 98 4.83 12.19 -6.87
C PRO A 98 3.40 11.67 -6.98
N GLU A 99 2.62 12.19 -7.93
CA GLU A 99 1.21 11.83 -8.11
C GLU A 99 1.08 10.36 -8.53
N TYR A 100 1.91 9.93 -9.48
CA TYR A 100 1.93 8.54 -9.93
C TYR A 100 2.43 7.62 -8.81
N PHE A 101 3.46 8.01 -8.06
CA PHE A 101 3.98 7.23 -6.95
C PHE A 101 2.94 7.08 -5.82
N THR A 102 2.15 8.11 -5.51
CA THR A 102 1.00 7.99 -4.58
C THR A 102 0.03 6.90 -5.03
N GLU A 103 -0.38 6.89 -6.30
CA GLU A 103 -1.28 5.87 -6.83
C GLU A 103 -0.67 4.46 -6.82
N VAL A 104 0.62 4.33 -7.16
CA VAL A 104 1.34 3.04 -7.07
C VAL A 104 1.39 2.57 -5.63
N SER A 105 1.73 3.47 -4.72
CA SER A 105 1.92 3.16 -3.31
C SER A 105 0.67 2.49 -2.76
N ARG A 106 -0.55 2.90 -3.16
CA ARG A 106 -1.85 2.35 -2.70
C ARG A 106 -1.99 0.85 -2.85
N HIS A 107 -1.24 0.25 -3.76
CA HIS A 107 -1.26 -1.18 -4.04
C HIS A 107 -0.06 -1.93 -3.45
N ILE A 108 0.74 -1.28 -2.60
CA ILE A 108 1.89 -1.86 -1.90
C ILE A 108 1.54 -1.98 -0.41
N ASP A 109 1.83 -3.15 0.15
CA ASP A 109 1.60 -3.43 1.57
C ASP A 109 2.38 -2.46 2.47
N PRO A 110 1.79 -1.98 3.59
CA PRO A 110 2.41 -0.99 4.46
C PRO A 110 3.83 -1.32 4.94
N PRO A 111 4.18 -2.58 5.33
CA PRO A 111 5.53 -2.92 5.75
C PRO A 111 6.57 -2.76 4.64
N ILE A 112 6.24 -3.19 3.41
CA ILE A 112 7.15 -3.11 2.26
C ILE A 112 7.33 -1.64 1.86
N LEU A 113 6.24 -0.87 1.83
CA LEU A 113 6.29 0.54 1.51
C LEU A 113 7.11 1.32 2.55
N ALA A 114 7.00 1.00 3.83
CA ALA A 114 7.84 1.59 4.87
C ALA A 114 9.33 1.31 4.64
N GLU A 115 9.69 0.09 4.21
CA GLU A 115 11.07 -0.25 3.89
C GLU A 115 11.59 0.52 2.66
N ILE A 116 10.76 0.69 1.63
CA ILE A 116 11.07 1.51 0.46
C ILE A 116 11.31 2.97 0.90
N LEU A 117 10.39 3.55 1.68
CA LEU A 117 10.52 4.92 2.19
C LEU A 117 11.78 5.12 3.04
N GLY A 118 12.15 4.13 3.86
CA GLY A 118 13.38 4.14 4.65
C GLY A 118 14.65 4.18 3.81
N ARG A 119 14.62 3.66 2.57
CA ARG A 119 15.76 3.66 1.65
C ARG A 119 15.72 4.79 0.61
N MET A 120 14.59 5.46 0.44
CA MET A 120 14.45 6.60 -0.46
C MET A 120 15.31 7.79 -0.03
N LYS A 121 15.60 8.68 -0.99
CA LYS A 121 16.23 9.97 -0.71
C LYS A 121 15.33 10.76 0.24
N LYS A 122 15.92 11.26 1.34
CA LYS A 122 15.21 11.94 2.43
C LYS A 122 14.15 12.94 1.93
N HIS A 123 14.53 13.85 1.04
CA HIS A 123 13.60 14.87 0.53
C HIS A 123 12.37 14.28 -0.19
N HIS A 124 12.54 13.20 -0.96
CA HIS A 124 11.43 12.55 -1.67
C HIS A 124 10.52 11.79 -0.70
N ALA A 125 11.10 11.05 0.24
CA ALA A 125 10.35 10.33 1.28
C ALA A 125 9.54 11.30 2.15
N GLU A 126 10.16 12.39 2.62
CA GLU A 126 9.49 13.41 3.44
C GLU A 126 8.34 14.06 2.67
N LYS A 127 8.54 14.42 1.40
CA LYS A 127 7.51 15.02 0.55
C LYS A 127 6.31 14.07 0.37
N PHE A 128 6.58 12.78 0.15
CA PHE A 128 5.54 11.75 0.08
C PHE A 128 4.77 11.65 1.40
N ILE A 129 5.47 11.50 2.53
CA ILE A 129 4.85 11.37 3.86
C ILE A 129 3.94 12.56 4.15
N ILE A 130 4.41 13.79 3.90
CA ILE A 130 3.61 15.01 4.14
C ILE A 130 2.37 15.04 3.24
N SER A 131 2.49 14.62 1.98
CA SER A 131 1.36 14.55 1.06
C SER A 131 0.32 13.51 1.51
N GLU A 132 0.76 12.30 1.87
CA GLU A 132 -0.13 11.23 2.31
C GLU A 132 -0.80 11.57 3.66
N LEU A 133 -0.11 12.24 4.59
CA LEU A 133 -0.74 12.70 5.83
C LEU A 133 -1.91 13.66 5.57
N ARG A 134 -1.83 14.48 4.52
CA ARG A 134 -2.88 15.45 4.18
C ARG A 134 -4.08 14.82 3.47
N HIS A 135 -3.84 13.84 2.60
CA HIS A 135 -4.88 13.30 1.72
C HIS A 135 -5.37 11.91 2.14
N HIS A 136 -4.54 11.13 2.84
CA HIS A 136 -4.75 9.71 3.13
C HIS A 136 -4.23 9.32 4.52
N LEU A 137 -4.61 10.11 5.54
CA LEU A 137 -4.13 9.96 6.92
C LEU A 137 -4.16 8.51 7.44
N ALA A 138 -5.30 7.83 7.33
CA ALA A 138 -5.47 6.47 7.86
C ALA A 138 -4.43 5.49 7.29
N ARG A 139 -4.18 5.57 5.98
CA ARG A 139 -3.20 4.72 5.31
C ARG A 139 -1.77 5.07 5.69
N MET A 140 -1.47 6.37 5.82
CA MET A 140 -0.15 6.80 6.28
C MET A 140 0.12 6.36 7.72
N LEU A 141 -0.89 6.32 8.58
CA LEU A 141 -0.73 5.76 9.94
C LEU A 141 -0.38 4.27 9.90
N GLN A 142 -1.03 3.48 9.05
CA GLN A 142 -0.66 2.06 8.85
C GLN A 142 0.79 1.90 8.39
N ILE A 143 1.25 2.73 7.45
CA ILE A 143 2.66 2.72 6.99
C ILE A 143 3.60 3.13 8.14
N ALA A 144 3.21 4.14 8.92
CA ALA A 144 4.02 4.69 9.99
C ALA A 144 4.30 3.70 11.12
N GLU A 145 3.46 2.68 11.33
CA GLU A 145 3.73 1.58 12.28
C GLU A 145 5.03 0.85 11.97
N HIS A 146 5.40 0.79 10.70
CA HIS A 146 6.57 0.06 10.19
C HIS A 146 7.76 0.98 9.87
N LEU A 147 7.63 2.29 10.02
CA LEU A 147 8.73 3.23 9.75
C LEU A 147 9.83 3.14 10.81
N ASP A 148 11.07 3.33 10.35
CA ASP A 148 12.20 3.62 11.22
C ASP A 148 12.00 4.98 11.93
N ASP A 149 12.69 5.17 13.05
CA ASP A 149 12.51 6.36 13.88
C ASP A 149 12.85 7.65 13.12
N ARG A 150 13.82 7.60 12.20
CA ARG A 150 14.24 8.73 11.37
C ARG A 150 13.12 9.23 10.46
N MET A 151 12.37 8.34 9.82
CA MET A 151 11.22 8.69 8.98
C MET A 151 10.00 9.02 9.84
N LEU A 152 9.83 8.33 10.97
CA LEU A 152 8.75 8.57 11.90
C LEU A 152 8.79 9.99 12.52
N GLU A 153 9.98 10.57 12.71
CA GLU A 153 10.13 11.99 13.09
C GLU A 153 9.41 12.95 12.12
N THR A 154 9.41 12.62 10.82
CA THR A 154 8.72 13.45 9.81
C THR A 154 7.22 13.39 10.02
N VAL A 155 6.69 12.19 10.30
CA VAL A 155 5.29 11.99 10.65
C VAL A 155 4.95 12.76 11.92
N ALA A 156 5.77 12.62 12.96
CA ALA A 156 5.59 13.27 14.25
C ALA A 156 5.54 14.81 14.13
N ARG A 157 6.36 15.40 13.26
CA ARG A 157 6.36 16.86 13.03
C ARG A 157 5.11 17.39 12.35
N HIS A 158 4.36 16.55 11.62
CA HIS A 158 3.26 17.00 10.76
C HIS A 158 1.89 16.44 11.15
N VAL A 159 1.85 15.40 12.00
CA VAL A 159 0.59 14.80 12.47
C VAL A 159 0.13 15.50 13.76
N THR A 160 -1.13 15.93 13.77
CA THR A 160 -1.79 16.42 14.98
C THR A 160 -2.47 15.24 15.66
N LEU A 161 -1.93 14.79 16.80
CA LEU A 161 -2.55 13.72 17.57
C LEU A 161 -3.69 14.26 18.45
N PRO A 162 -4.74 13.49 18.73
CA PRO A 162 -5.77 13.85 19.71
C PRO A 162 -5.13 14.15 21.07
N GLU A 163 -5.55 15.24 21.71
CA GLU A 163 -4.99 15.72 22.99
C GLU A 163 -5.38 14.81 24.16
N HIS A 164 -6.54 14.15 24.09
CA HIS A 164 -7.11 13.37 25.18
C HIS A 164 -6.65 11.90 25.13
N GLN A 165 -6.16 11.36 26.25
CA GLN A 165 -5.68 9.96 26.35
C GLN A 165 -6.80 8.93 26.16
N ASP A 166 -8.05 9.28 26.44
CA ASP A 166 -9.19 8.35 26.36
C ASP A 166 -9.54 7.96 24.92
N ASP A 167 -9.23 8.80 23.94
CA ASP A 167 -9.43 8.50 22.50
C ASP A 167 -8.39 7.50 21.97
N LEU A 168 -7.25 7.34 22.64
CA LEU A 168 -6.13 6.49 22.21
C LEU A 168 -6.24 5.04 22.70
N LEU A 169 -6.99 4.81 23.78
CA LEU A 169 -7.13 3.48 24.41
C LEU A 169 -7.95 2.50 23.56
N LYS A 170 -8.68 2.99 22.54
CA LYS A 170 -9.48 2.17 21.62
C LYS A 170 -9.00 2.20 20.16
N HIS A 171 -7.94 2.95 19.85
CA HIS A 171 -7.51 3.13 18.47
C HIS A 171 -6.55 1.99 18.06
N PRO A 172 -6.68 1.41 16.85
CA PRO A 172 -5.82 0.30 16.41
C PRO A 172 -4.30 0.58 16.40
N HIS A 173 -3.90 1.86 16.50
CA HIS A 173 -2.52 2.33 16.38
C HIS A 173 -1.92 2.84 17.70
N THR A 174 -2.36 2.33 18.87
CA THR A 174 -1.92 2.84 20.19
C THR A 174 -0.39 2.82 20.38
N SER A 175 0.30 1.80 19.86
CA SER A 175 1.77 1.67 19.92
C SER A 175 2.51 2.70 19.06
N LEU A 176 1.94 3.10 17.93
CA LEU A 176 2.46 4.15 17.08
C LEU A 176 2.31 5.52 17.75
N PHE A 177 1.14 5.80 18.33
CA PHE A 177 0.86 7.08 18.96
C PHE A 177 1.74 7.34 20.19
N SER A 178 2.09 6.30 20.95
CA SER A 178 3.07 6.44 22.04
C SER A 178 4.46 6.81 21.51
N ARG A 179 4.95 6.13 20.46
CA ARG A 179 6.23 6.45 19.79
C ARG A 179 6.27 7.89 19.26
N ILE A 180 5.22 8.32 18.56
CA ILE A 180 5.12 9.68 18.02
C ILE A 180 5.13 10.73 19.14
N ARG A 181 4.40 10.52 20.25
CA ARG A 181 4.36 11.45 21.38
C ARG A 181 5.72 11.63 22.06
N THR A 182 6.54 10.59 22.12
CA THR A 182 7.91 10.73 22.63
C THR A 182 8.80 11.61 21.74
N MET A 183 8.51 11.69 20.44
CA MET A 183 9.28 12.49 19.47
C MET A 183 8.79 13.93 19.34
N GLN A 184 7.58 14.25 19.82
CA GLN A 184 7.00 15.60 19.82
C GLN A 184 7.36 16.43 21.08
N LYS A 185 8.08 15.84 22.04
CA LYS A 185 8.60 16.52 23.23
C LYS A 185 9.91 17.23 22.94
#